data_AF-A0A543J9T7-F1
#
_entry.id   AF-A0A543J9T7-F1
#
_cell.length_a   1.000
_cell.length_b   1.000
_cell.length_c   1.000
_cell.angle_alpha   90.00
_cell.angle_beta   90.00
_cell.angle_gamma   90.00
#
_symmetry.space_group_name_H-M   'P 1'
#
loop_
_entity.id
_entity.type
_entity.pdbx_description
1 polymer ?
#
loop_
_entity_poly.entity_id
_entity_poly.type
_entity_poly.pdbx_seq_one_letter_code
_entity_poly.pdbx_strand_id
1 'polypeptide(L)'
;MFPARKIAASLFAAAALSVFVTTPAHAATDAELAFYWAPVHYQDTDSSDYDADYLSTVDFDGEWNTVDNWEAQDDSLARLTGAAYYSVVETPTHWFLVYSFYHPRDWEDFADPFEQFTHENDMEGLLATVRKDGTAFGRLEAVITVAHSDFYSYVPAGSTFTSGRESVDGTLRLQGNRPTTRQEAKGHGLYAWNGAEFPGGDGVVYVPSTTGEVPSGGNDRSVGYRLVDTFAAGGLWAQRNSSATFASWGTFRGDNGKDNSANSAWGWDDGNDGSDIQRGLLATDPAYVVSVYFANRGAFSLTYLRNSYR
;
A
#
# COMPACT_ATOMS: atom_id res chain seq x y z
N MET A 1 13.28 3.05 95.64
CA MET A 1 14.20 2.69 94.53
C MET A 1 13.33 2.13 93.41
N PHE A 2 13.07 2.93 92.37
CA PHE A 2 12.01 2.67 91.37
C PHE A 2 12.45 1.63 90.30
N PRO A 3 11.52 0.81 89.76
CA PRO A 3 11.83 -0.19 88.75
C PRO A 3 11.83 0.39 87.32
N ALA A 4 12.66 -0.20 86.46
CA ALA A 4 12.85 0.17 85.06
C ALA A 4 11.62 -0.16 84.18
N ARG A 5 11.15 0.82 83.40
CA ARG A 5 10.17 0.62 82.31
C ARG A 5 10.92 0.30 81.01
N LYS A 6 10.65 -0.87 80.44
CA LYS A 6 11.02 -1.21 79.05
C LYS A 6 10.00 -0.58 78.11
N ILE A 7 10.47 0.20 77.14
CA ILE A 7 9.65 0.77 76.06
C ILE A 7 9.72 -0.20 74.88
N ALA A 8 8.57 -0.76 74.48
CA ALA A 8 8.45 -1.54 73.25
C ALA A 8 8.16 -0.57 72.09
N ALA A 9 9.00 -0.60 71.06
CA ALA A 9 8.76 0.12 69.82
C ALA A 9 7.99 -0.78 68.86
N SER A 10 6.79 -0.35 68.46
CA SER A 10 6.00 -1.01 67.41
C SER A 10 6.31 -0.35 66.06
N LEU A 11 6.92 -1.11 65.14
CA LEU A 11 7.02 -0.72 63.74
C LEU A 11 5.67 -0.96 63.05
N PHE A 12 5.04 0.09 62.54
CA PHE A 12 3.99 -0.01 61.54
C PHE A 12 4.64 0.00 60.15
N ALA A 13 4.60 -1.13 59.45
CA ALA A 13 4.95 -1.20 58.03
C ALA A 13 3.75 -0.75 57.20
N ALA A 14 3.81 0.45 56.63
CA ALA A 14 2.82 0.91 55.65
C ALA A 14 3.15 0.27 54.29
N ALA A 15 2.32 -0.67 53.84
CA ALA A 15 2.38 -1.20 52.49
C ALA A 15 1.81 -0.15 51.52
N ALA A 16 2.68 0.50 50.75
CA ALA A 16 2.28 1.37 49.65
C ALA A 16 1.83 0.48 48.47
N LEU A 17 0.52 0.46 48.21
CA LEU A 17 -0.03 -0.17 47.02
C LEU A 17 0.20 0.77 45.83
N SER A 18 1.19 0.45 44.98
CA SER A 18 1.38 1.14 43.70
C SER A 18 0.28 0.75 42.74
N VAL A 19 -0.75 1.60 42.61
CA VAL A 19 -1.75 1.46 41.55
C VAL A 19 -1.10 1.90 40.25
N PHE A 20 -0.63 0.94 39.45
CA PHE A 20 -0.27 1.21 38.06
C PHE A 20 -1.55 1.53 37.30
N VAL A 21 -1.77 2.81 37.02
CA VAL A 21 -2.79 3.24 36.06
C VAL A 21 -2.29 2.80 34.69
N THR A 22 -2.76 1.64 34.22
CA THR A 22 -2.61 1.27 32.82
C THR A 22 -3.46 2.23 32.01
N THR A 23 -2.84 3.21 31.37
CA THR A 23 -3.49 3.98 30.31
C THR A 23 -4.01 2.98 29.29
N PRO A 24 -5.32 3.00 28.94
CA PRO A 24 -5.82 2.10 27.92
C PRO A 24 -5.01 2.33 26.65
N ALA A 25 -4.48 1.25 26.07
CA ALA A 25 -3.84 1.32 24.77
C ALA A 25 -4.88 1.87 23.79
N HIS A 26 -4.62 3.05 23.25
CA HIS A 26 -5.45 3.62 22.19
C HIS A 26 -5.31 2.69 20.98
N ALA A 27 -6.42 2.31 20.35
CA ALA A 27 -6.34 1.60 19.08
C ALA A 27 -5.58 2.48 18.07
N ALA A 28 -4.67 1.88 17.30
CA ALA A 28 -3.93 2.61 16.28
C ALA A 28 -4.92 3.28 15.32
N THR A 29 -4.65 4.54 14.98
CA THR A 29 -5.35 5.22 13.88
C THR A 29 -5.03 4.55 12.54
N ASP A 30 -5.84 4.80 11.52
CA ASP A 30 -5.56 4.29 10.17
C ASP A 30 -4.20 4.73 9.64
N ALA A 31 -3.82 5.98 9.89
CA ALA A 31 -2.53 6.50 9.49
C ALA A 31 -1.38 5.78 10.20
N GLU A 32 -1.50 5.49 11.50
CA GLU A 32 -0.49 4.73 12.25
C GLU A 32 -0.43 3.27 11.78
N LEU A 33 -1.58 2.64 11.53
CA LEU A 33 -1.66 1.26 11.03
C LEU A 33 -1.08 1.14 9.62
N ALA A 34 -1.42 2.08 8.73
CA ALA A 34 -0.88 2.13 7.37
C ALA A 34 0.61 2.45 7.40
N PHE A 35 1.06 3.41 8.20
CA PHE A 35 2.49 3.68 8.31
C PHE A 35 3.26 2.50 8.90
N TYR A 36 2.67 1.70 9.79
CA TYR A 36 3.31 0.49 10.30
C TYR A 36 3.48 -0.55 9.19
N TRP A 37 2.43 -0.87 8.43
CA TRP A 37 2.46 -1.91 7.39
C TRP A 37 2.90 -1.43 6.01
N ALA A 38 3.22 -0.14 5.82
CA ALA A 38 3.66 0.38 4.53
C ALA A 38 4.92 -0.35 4.02
N PRO A 39 4.95 -0.73 2.73
CA PRO A 39 6.02 -1.54 2.18
C PRO A 39 7.34 -0.79 2.05
N VAL A 40 8.45 -1.52 2.09
CA VAL A 40 9.69 -1.06 1.45
C VAL A 40 9.58 -1.44 -0.03
N HIS A 41 9.67 -0.45 -0.91
CA HIS A 41 9.30 -0.58 -2.30
C HIS A 41 10.53 -0.49 -3.21
N TYR A 42 10.81 -1.57 -3.94
CA TYR A 42 11.92 -1.70 -4.87
C TYR A 42 11.43 -1.39 -6.30
N GLN A 43 11.54 -0.14 -6.73
CA GLN A 43 11.15 0.30 -8.07
C GLN A 43 12.33 0.11 -9.02
N ASP A 44 12.21 -0.78 -9.99
CA ASP A 44 13.17 -0.85 -11.09
C ASP A 44 13.05 0.42 -11.94
N THR A 45 14.15 0.91 -12.48
CA THR A 45 14.12 2.10 -13.34
C THR A 45 14.97 1.86 -14.57
N ASP A 46 14.60 2.39 -15.72
CA ASP A 46 15.40 2.27 -16.93
C ASP A 46 16.28 3.52 -17.13
N SER A 47 17.59 3.31 -17.27
CA SER A 47 18.58 4.38 -17.43
C SER A 47 18.33 5.35 -18.61
N SER A 48 17.50 4.99 -19.60
CA SER A 48 17.15 5.88 -20.71
C SER A 48 16.18 7.00 -20.35
N ASP A 49 15.35 6.81 -19.31
CA ASP A 49 14.29 7.76 -18.90
C ASP A 49 13.85 7.49 -17.44
N TYR A 50 14.83 7.37 -16.53
CA TYR A 50 14.61 6.81 -15.20
C TYR A 50 13.62 7.58 -14.32
N ASP A 51 13.38 8.86 -14.61
CA ASP A 51 12.43 9.69 -13.88
C ASP A 51 10.98 9.45 -14.28
N ALA A 52 10.74 8.85 -15.44
CA ALA A 52 9.44 8.33 -15.82
C ALA A 52 8.96 7.22 -14.87
N ASP A 53 9.89 6.49 -14.24
CA ASP A 53 9.63 5.42 -13.28
C ASP A 53 9.52 5.92 -11.82
N TYR A 54 9.50 7.24 -11.58
CA TYR A 54 9.43 7.80 -10.24
C TYR A 54 8.01 7.83 -9.69
N LEU A 55 7.89 7.44 -8.40
CA LEU A 55 6.64 7.58 -7.67
C LEU A 55 6.27 9.05 -7.51
N SER A 56 5.00 9.35 -7.74
CA SER A 56 4.42 10.67 -7.50
C SER A 56 2.98 10.59 -6.99
N THR A 57 2.33 11.73 -6.79
CA THR A 57 0.88 11.78 -6.64
C THR A 57 0.22 12.05 -7.98
N VAL A 58 -0.99 11.55 -8.20
CA VAL A 58 -1.81 11.87 -9.40
C VAL A 58 -1.86 13.37 -9.72
N ASP A 59 -1.84 14.23 -8.69
CA ASP A 59 -1.86 15.70 -8.77
C ASP A 59 -0.47 16.35 -8.61
N PHE A 60 0.62 15.67 -8.98
CA PHE A 60 1.99 16.12 -8.71
C PHE A 60 2.31 17.50 -9.30
N ASP A 61 1.66 17.85 -10.41
CA ASP A 61 1.77 19.12 -11.11
C ASP A 61 0.86 20.23 -10.52
N GLY A 62 0.02 19.87 -9.56
CA GLY A 62 -0.83 20.75 -8.76
C GLY A 62 -2.29 20.77 -9.20
N GLU A 63 -2.71 19.86 -10.08
CA GLU A 63 -4.07 19.82 -10.59
C GLU A 63 -4.60 18.35 -10.72
N TRP A 64 -5.78 18.09 -11.30
CA TRP A 64 -6.40 16.74 -11.32
C TRP A 64 -6.82 16.26 -12.73
N ASN A 65 -6.33 16.91 -13.76
CA ASN A 65 -6.50 16.63 -15.17
C ASN A 65 -5.47 15.58 -15.57
N THR A 66 -5.87 14.31 -15.54
CA THR A 66 -4.89 13.23 -15.74
C THR A 66 -4.53 13.00 -17.20
N VAL A 67 -4.98 13.87 -18.11
CA VAL A 67 -4.76 13.74 -19.55
C VAL A 67 -3.43 14.38 -19.99
N ASP A 68 -2.81 15.20 -19.16
CA ASP A 68 -1.52 15.86 -19.44
C ASP A 68 -0.42 15.50 -18.43
N ASN A 69 -0.58 14.39 -17.70
CA ASN A 69 0.39 13.97 -16.69
C ASN A 69 1.71 13.46 -17.32
N TRP A 70 1.65 12.83 -18.49
CA TRP A 70 2.83 12.43 -19.26
C TRP A 70 3.61 13.67 -19.69
N GLU A 71 2.95 14.66 -20.28
CA GLU A 71 3.59 15.92 -20.67
C GLU A 71 4.15 16.68 -19.48
N ALA A 72 3.46 16.67 -18.34
CA ALA A 72 3.89 17.38 -17.15
C ALA A 72 5.03 16.68 -16.39
N GLN A 73 5.35 15.42 -16.70
CA GLN A 73 6.31 14.61 -15.94
C GLN A 73 7.72 15.21 -15.93
N ASP A 74 8.22 15.65 -17.10
CA ASP A 74 9.60 16.14 -17.26
C ASP A 74 9.72 17.67 -17.08
N ASP A 75 8.59 18.38 -16.97
CA ASP A 75 8.53 19.83 -16.71
C ASP A 75 9.27 20.24 -15.43
N SER A 76 9.16 19.42 -14.38
CA SER A 76 9.83 19.68 -13.10
C SER A 76 9.99 18.44 -12.25
N LEU A 77 11.17 17.84 -12.31
CA LEU A 77 11.57 16.70 -11.48
C LEU A 77 11.33 16.90 -9.97
N ALA A 78 11.40 18.15 -9.49
CA ALA A 78 11.14 18.50 -8.09
C ALA A 78 9.71 18.17 -7.61
N ARG A 79 8.78 17.93 -8.53
CA ARG A 79 7.38 17.57 -8.26
C ARG A 79 7.15 16.08 -8.08
N LEU A 80 8.06 15.23 -8.58
CA LEU A 80 7.99 13.77 -8.46
C LEU A 80 8.48 13.29 -7.08
N THR A 81 7.88 13.85 -6.03
CA THR A 81 8.18 13.46 -4.66
C THR A 81 7.53 12.12 -4.36
N GLY A 82 8.31 11.15 -3.89
CA GLY A 82 7.84 9.81 -3.59
C GLY A 82 6.58 9.82 -2.72
N ALA A 83 5.52 9.20 -3.23
CA ALA A 83 4.25 9.07 -2.52
C ALA A 83 3.60 7.71 -2.82
N ALA A 84 2.80 7.24 -1.87
CA ALA A 84 1.88 6.13 -2.09
C ALA A 84 0.54 6.46 -1.46
N TYR A 85 -0.54 6.19 -2.19
CA TYR A 85 -1.88 6.29 -1.64
C TYR A 85 -2.14 5.10 -0.72
N TYR A 86 -2.91 5.30 0.35
CA TYR A 86 -3.38 4.22 1.20
C TYR A 86 -4.86 4.33 1.53
N SER A 87 -5.51 3.18 1.71
CA SER A 87 -6.85 3.10 2.28
C SER A 87 -6.95 1.96 3.29
N VAL A 88 -7.79 2.11 4.30
CA VAL A 88 -8.04 1.09 5.32
C VAL A 88 -9.51 0.73 5.35
N VAL A 89 -9.79 -0.57 5.24
CA VAL A 89 -11.11 -1.17 5.42
C VAL A 89 -11.04 -2.14 6.60
N GLU A 90 -12.12 -2.25 7.37
CA GLU A 90 -12.10 -2.94 8.66
C GLU A 90 -13.29 -3.89 8.82
N THR A 91 -13.01 -5.10 9.28
CA THR A 91 -13.99 -6.08 9.76
C THR A 91 -13.72 -6.40 11.24
N PRO A 92 -14.57 -7.14 11.96
CA PRO A 92 -14.29 -7.56 13.33
C PRO A 92 -12.98 -8.35 13.50
N THR A 93 -12.48 -9.01 12.44
CA THR A 93 -11.31 -9.90 12.54
C THR A 93 -10.07 -9.38 11.82
N HIS A 94 -10.21 -8.48 10.84
CA HIS A 94 -9.09 -8.03 10.01
C HIS A 94 -9.18 -6.53 9.69
N TRP A 95 -8.02 -5.95 9.41
CA TRP A 95 -7.88 -4.75 8.60
C TRP A 95 -7.38 -5.16 7.21
N PHE A 96 -7.82 -4.42 6.21
CA PHE A 96 -7.46 -4.56 4.81
C PHE A 96 -6.88 -3.23 4.37
N LEU A 97 -5.61 -3.23 4.00
CA LEU A 97 -4.89 -2.01 3.63
C LEU A 97 -4.54 -2.08 2.17
N VAL A 98 -5.04 -1.15 1.36
CA VAL A 98 -4.57 -0.99 -0.01
C VAL A 98 -3.48 0.07 -0.03
N TYR A 99 -2.38 -0.20 -0.73
CA TYR A 99 -1.39 0.80 -1.13
C TYR A 99 -1.36 0.91 -2.64
N SER A 100 -1.36 2.12 -3.18
CA SER A 100 -1.26 2.37 -4.62
C SER A 100 -0.06 3.28 -4.93
N PHE A 101 0.72 2.85 -5.91
CA PHE A 101 1.92 3.52 -6.44
C PHE A 101 1.55 4.10 -7.79
N TYR A 102 1.75 5.41 -7.95
CA TYR A 102 1.37 6.12 -9.16
C TYR A 102 2.60 6.62 -9.90
N HIS A 103 2.59 6.44 -11.22
CA HIS A 103 3.55 6.96 -12.18
C HIS A 103 2.81 7.83 -13.20
N PRO A 104 3.39 8.95 -13.67
CA PRO A 104 2.72 9.79 -14.66
C PRO A 104 2.46 9.11 -16.01
N ARG A 105 3.18 8.03 -16.33
CA ARG A 105 3.07 7.29 -17.59
C ARG A 105 3.51 5.84 -17.46
N ASP A 106 2.93 4.95 -18.27
CA ASP A 106 3.47 3.65 -18.66
C ASP A 106 4.14 3.81 -20.04
N TRP A 107 5.43 3.54 -20.13
CA TRP A 107 6.27 3.98 -21.26
C TRP A 107 7.19 2.88 -21.77
N GLU A 108 7.77 3.05 -22.96
CA GLU A 108 8.73 2.11 -23.56
C GLU A 108 9.88 2.86 -24.24
N ASP A 109 11.05 2.23 -24.35
CA ASP A 109 12.25 2.80 -25.01
C ASP A 109 12.36 2.46 -26.51
N PHE A 110 11.30 1.86 -27.06
CA PHE A 110 11.12 1.62 -28.48
C PHE A 110 9.92 2.39 -29.03
N ALA A 111 9.91 2.61 -30.34
CA ALA A 111 8.80 3.31 -30.99
C ALA A 111 7.51 2.49 -30.90
N ASP A 112 6.43 3.10 -30.42
CA ASP A 112 5.09 2.53 -30.38
C ASP A 112 4.14 3.20 -31.41
N PRO A 113 4.36 3.01 -32.73
CA PRO A 113 3.59 3.69 -33.77
C PRO A 113 2.13 3.23 -33.88
N PHE A 114 1.72 2.27 -33.04
CA PHE A 114 0.39 1.71 -33.02
C PHE A 114 -0.27 1.80 -31.64
N GLU A 115 0.35 2.51 -30.69
CA GLU A 115 -0.23 2.78 -29.36
C GLU A 115 -0.66 1.47 -28.69
N GLN A 116 0.23 0.48 -28.65
CA GLN A 116 -0.03 -0.87 -28.16
C GLN A 116 0.67 -1.21 -26.85
N PHE A 117 1.63 -0.40 -26.41
CA PHE A 117 2.48 -0.74 -25.27
C PHE A 117 2.47 0.35 -24.21
N THR A 118 2.34 1.63 -24.60
CA THR A 118 2.39 2.74 -23.65
C THR A 118 1.02 3.29 -23.31
N HIS A 119 0.90 3.97 -22.18
CA HIS A 119 -0.26 4.80 -21.87
C HIS A 119 -0.01 5.91 -20.85
N GLU A 120 -0.79 6.97 -20.98
CA GLU A 120 -0.97 8.05 -20.01
C GLU A 120 -1.40 7.52 -18.63
N ASN A 121 -0.75 8.01 -17.56
CA ASN A 121 -0.86 7.51 -16.19
C ASN A 121 -0.45 6.05 -16.04
N ASP A 122 -0.09 5.68 -14.81
CA ASP A 122 -0.10 4.31 -14.39
C ASP A 122 -0.29 4.22 -12.87
N MET A 123 -1.05 3.24 -12.41
CA MET A 123 -1.24 3.01 -10.98
C MET A 123 -1.40 1.54 -10.69
N GLU A 124 -0.43 1.01 -9.96
CA GLU A 124 -0.40 -0.37 -9.50
C GLU A 124 -0.33 -0.39 -7.97
N GLY A 125 -0.43 -1.57 -7.37
CA GLY A 125 -0.46 -1.61 -5.91
C GLY A 125 -0.69 -2.97 -5.29
N LEU A 126 -1.03 -2.94 -4.00
CA LEU A 126 -1.23 -4.14 -3.21
C LEU A 126 -2.36 -4.01 -2.21
N LEU A 127 -3.00 -5.13 -1.91
CA LEU A 127 -3.87 -5.33 -0.75
C LEU A 127 -3.14 -6.16 0.32
N ALA A 128 -2.92 -5.58 1.49
CA ALA A 128 -2.42 -6.25 2.68
C ALA A 128 -3.57 -6.69 3.60
N THR A 129 -3.58 -7.96 3.99
CA THR A 129 -4.55 -8.54 4.93
C THR A 129 -3.92 -8.69 6.31
N VAL A 130 -4.40 -7.94 7.30
CA VAL A 130 -3.85 -7.90 8.65
C VAL A 130 -4.87 -8.40 9.65
N ARG A 131 -4.59 -9.51 10.33
CA ARG A 131 -5.43 -10.03 11.41
C ARG A 131 -5.32 -9.18 12.66
N LYS A 132 -6.45 -8.90 13.28
CA LYS A 132 -6.53 -8.38 14.64
C LYS A 132 -6.26 -9.51 15.63
N ASP A 133 -5.15 -9.44 16.36
CA ASP A 133 -4.74 -10.43 17.36
C ASP A 133 -4.69 -9.86 18.78
N GLY A 134 -5.26 -8.67 18.98
CA GLY A 134 -5.26 -7.94 20.25
C GLY A 134 -4.07 -7.00 20.43
N THR A 135 -3.07 -7.03 19.53
CA THR A 135 -2.01 -6.01 19.48
C THR A 135 -2.46 -4.77 18.71
N ALA A 136 -1.71 -3.66 18.86
CA ALA A 136 -2.05 -2.38 18.22
C ALA A 136 -2.03 -2.45 16.68
N PHE A 137 -1.17 -3.29 16.11
CA PHE A 137 -0.96 -3.38 14.65
C PHE A 137 -1.35 -4.74 14.06
N GLY A 138 -1.75 -5.71 14.88
CA GLY A 138 -2.12 -7.04 14.42
C GLY A 138 -0.96 -7.82 13.82
N ARG A 139 -1.32 -8.76 12.95
CA ARG A 139 -0.38 -9.63 12.23
C ARG A 139 -0.75 -9.70 10.75
N LEU A 140 0.19 -9.35 9.87
CA LEU A 140 0.05 -9.53 8.43
C LEU A 140 -0.04 -11.03 8.08
N GLU A 141 -1.04 -11.41 7.29
CA GLU A 141 -1.30 -12.81 6.90
C GLU A 141 -1.20 -13.07 5.41
N ALA A 142 -1.42 -12.05 4.57
CA ALA A 142 -1.29 -12.15 3.12
C ALA A 142 -1.14 -10.76 2.48
N VAL A 143 -0.58 -10.75 1.28
CA VAL A 143 -0.59 -9.63 0.34
C VAL A 143 -1.07 -10.14 -1.03
N ILE A 144 -1.92 -9.37 -1.70
CA ILE A 144 -2.21 -9.53 -3.14
C ILE A 144 -1.63 -8.30 -3.85
N THR A 145 -0.77 -8.46 -4.85
CA THR A 145 -0.27 -7.37 -5.69
C THR A 145 -0.96 -7.35 -7.03
N VAL A 146 -0.94 -6.19 -7.70
CA VAL A 146 -1.46 -6.01 -9.06
C VAL A 146 -0.27 -5.78 -9.99
N ALA A 147 -0.21 -6.55 -11.06
CA ALA A 147 0.70 -6.26 -12.16
C ALA A 147 -0.07 -6.33 -13.46
N HIS A 148 -0.18 -5.19 -14.13
CA HIS A 148 -0.89 -5.01 -15.38
C HIS A 148 -2.39 -5.32 -15.23
N SER A 149 -2.80 -6.55 -15.52
CA SER A 149 -4.19 -7.00 -15.46
C SER A 149 -4.37 -8.30 -14.69
N ASP A 150 -3.35 -8.68 -13.90
CA ASP A 150 -3.30 -9.93 -13.15
C ASP A 150 -2.99 -9.64 -11.67
N PHE A 151 -3.56 -10.45 -10.77
CA PHE A 151 -3.28 -10.37 -9.35
C PHE A 151 -2.36 -11.51 -8.89
N TYR A 152 -1.43 -11.20 -7.99
CA TYR A 152 -0.46 -12.17 -7.47
C TYR A 152 -0.51 -12.24 -5.94
N SER A 153 -0.61 -13.44 -5.41
CA SER A 153 -0.85 -13.71 -3.99
C SER A 153 0.39 -14.19 -3.26
N TYR A 154 0.71 -13.55 -2.15
CA TYR A 154 1.87 -13.88 -1.32
C TYR A 154 1.48 -14.00 0.14
N VAL A 155 2.17 -14.88 0.85
CA VAL A 155 2.01 -15.04 2.31
C VAL A 155 3.34 -14.88 3.02
N PRO A 156 3.42 -14.16 4.16
CA PRO A 156 4.64 -14.09 4.94
C PRO A 156 4.94 -15.44 5.61
N ALA A 157 6.21 -15.64 5.96
CA ALA A 157 6.63 -16.83 6.70
C ALA A 157 5.81 -16.98 8.00
N GLY A 158 5.24 -18.17 8.21
CA GLY A 158 4.41 -18.48 9.38
C GLY A 158 2.93 -18.10 9.25
N SER A 159 2.49 -17.51 8.13
CA SER A 159 1.06 -17.40 7.83
C SER A 159 0.42 -18.78 7.71
N THR A 160 -0.84 -18.89 8.16
CA THR A 160 -1.63 -20.12 7.99
C THR A 160 -2.35 -20.17 6.64
N PHE A 161 -2.40 -19.06 5.91
CA PHE A 161 -3.14 -18.99 4.65
C PHE A 161 -2.49 -19.91 3.62
N THR A 162 -3.31 -20.62 2.86
CA THR A 162 -2.90 -21.48 1.74
C THR A 162 -3.66 -21.07 0.49
N SER A 163 -3.32 -21.64 -0.68
CA SER A 163 -4.08 -21.45 -1.91
C SER A 163 -5.57 -21.77 -1.70
N GLY A 164 -6.43 -20.91 -2.21
CA GLY A 164 -7.89 -21.04 -2.25
C GLY A 164 -8.34 -21.33 -3.67
N ARG A 165 -9.13 -20.40 -4.25
CA ARG A 165 -9.40 -20.41 -5.69
C ARG A 165 -8.15 -20.02 -6.49
N GLU A 166 -7.37 -19.07 -5.97
CA GLU A 166 -6.09 -18.64 -6.55
C GLU A 166 -4.89 -19.34 -5.89
N SER A 167 -3.78 -19.38 -6.63
CA SER A 167 -2.51 -19.88 -6.11
C SER A 167 -1.83 -18.87 -5.19
N VAL A 168 -1.15 -19.36 -4.16
CA VAL A 168 -0.10 -18.58 -3.49
C VAL A 168 1.17 -18.65 -4.34
N ASP A 169 1.52 -17.54 -4.97
CA ASP A 169 2.63 -17.40 -5.92
C ASP A 169 4.00 -17.39 -5.25
N GLY A 170 4.05 -17.02 -3.97
CA GLY A 170 5.33 -17.04 -3.25
C GLY A 170 5.28 -16.65 -1.78
N THR A 171 6.46 -16.65 -1.18
CA THR A 171 6.66 -16.16 0.18
C THR A 171 6.92 -14.67 0.16
N LEU A 172 6.11 -13.92 0.91
CA LEU A 172 6.30 -12.49 1.13
C LEU A 172 7.48 -12.26 2.08
N ARG A 173 8.48 -11.53 1.59
CA ARG A 173 9.59 -11.06 2.41
C ARG A 173 9.18 -9.85 3.24
N LEU A 174 9.69 -9.79 4.46
CA LEU A 174 9.51 -8.64 5.35
C LEU A 174 10.88 -8.03 5.67
N GLN A 175 10.96 -6.70 5.65
CA GLN A 175 12.05 -5.92 6.23
C GLN A 175 11.59 -5.34 7.56
N GLY A 176 12.01 -5.97 8.67
CA GLY A 176 11.39 -5.72 9.96
C GLY A 176 9.93 -6.18 9.94
N ASN A 177 9.00 -5.25 10.14
CA ASN A 177 7.56 -5.48 10.04
C ASN A 177 6.98 -5.13 8.65
N ARG A 178 7.78 -4.57 7.73
CA ARG A 178 7.27 -4.03 6.47
C ARG A 178 7.30 -5.08 5.37
N PRO A 179 6.20 -5.30 4.61
CA PRO A 179 6.27 -6.09 3.39
C PRO A 179 7.25 -5.44 2.39
N THR A 180 7.87 -6.25 1.55
CA THR A 180 8.75 -5.74 0.49
C THR A 180 8.14 -5.99 -0.88
N THR A 181 8.00 -4.94 -1.68
CA THR A 181 7.48 -5.01 -3.06
C THR A 181 8.58 -4.76 -4.06
N ARG A 182 8.38 -5.25 -5.28
CA ARG A 182 9.17 -4.93 -6.45
C ARG A 182 8.24 -4.45 -7.55
N GLN A 183 8.64 -3.40 -8.26
CA GLN A 183 7.92 -2.89 -9.42
C GLN A 183 8.85 -2.89 -10.63
N GLU A 184 8.32 -3.27 -11.79
CA GLU A 184 9.05 -3.21 -13.07
C GLU A 184 9.34 -1.75 -13.45
N ALA A 185 10.39 -1.50 -14.23
CA ALA A 185 10.51 -0.24 -14.95
C ALA A 185 9.44 -0.23 -16.05
N LYS A 186 9.14 0.94 -16.61
CA LYS A 186 8.32 1.10 -17.81
C LYS A 186 6.83 0.76 -17.63
N GLY A 187 6.48 -0.51 -17.66
CA GLY A 187 5.09 -0.98 -17.49
C GLY A 187 4.68 -1.20 -16.04
N HIS A 188 5.59 -0.96 -15.09
CA HIS A 188 5.36 -0.92 -13.64
C HIS A 188 4.55 -2.06 -12.99
N GLY A 189 4.55 -3.28 -13.54
CA GLY A 189 3.91 -4.41 -12.87
C GLY A 189 4.44 -4.62 -11.44
N LEU A 190 3.55 -4.67 -10.43
CA LEU A 190 3.93 -4.82 -9.02
C LEU A 190 3.87 -6.28 -8.54
N TYR A 191 4.96 -6.73 -7.93
CA TYR A 191 5.12 -8.05 -7.34
C TYR A 191 5.69 -7.97 -5.92
N ALA A 192 5.75 -9.10 -5.22
CA ALA A 192 6.58 -9.21 -4.02
C ALA A 192 8.07 -9.26 -4.38
N TRP A 193 8.91 -8.49 -3.68
CA TRP A 193 10.35 -8.55 -3.90
C TRP A 193 10.91 -9.90 -3.47
N ASN A 194 11.59 -10.58 -4.39
CA ASN A 194 12.13 -11.93 -4.18
C ASN A 194 13.59 -11.93 -3.65
N GLY A 195 14.22 -10.75 -3.50
CA GLY A 195 15.62 -10.64 -3.12
C GLY A 195 16.60 -10.42 -4.26
N ALA A 196 16.14 -10.40 -5.49
CA ALA A 196 16.98 -10.16 -6.65
C ALA A 196 17.43 -8.69 -6.71
N GLU A 197 18.61 -8.50 -7.27
CA GLU A 197 19.05 -7.19 -7.75
C GLU A 197 18.14 -6.70 -8.88
N PHE A 198 18.26 -5.42 -9.16
CA PHE A 198 17.56 -4.81 -10.26
C PHE A 198 18.22 -5.20 -11.61
N PRO A 199 17.42 -5.55 -12.63
CA PRO A 199 17.84 -5.62 -14.02
C PRO A 199 18.60 -4.35 -14.39
N GLY A 200 19.65 -4.45 -15.19
CA GLY A 200 20.48 -3.29 -15.55
C GLY A 200 21.35 -2.72 -14.41
N GLY A 201 20.97 -2.93 -13.15
CA GLY A 201 21.66 -2.42 -11.95
C GLY A 201 21.25 -1.00 -11.53
N ASP A 202 20.27 -0.43 -12.24
CA ASP A 202 19.49 0.76 -11.95
C ASP A 202 18.33 0.46 -10.98
N GLY A 203 17.57 1.44 -10.53
CA GLY A 203 16.43 1.26 -9.63
C GLY A 203 16.48 2.10 -8.35
N VAL A 204 15.30 2.40 -7.82
CA VAL A 204 15.11 3.18 -6.62
C VAL A 204 14.54 2.31 -5.50
N VAL A 205 15.01 2.50 -4.26
CA VAL A 205 14.41 1.85 -3.08
C VAL A 205 13.72 2.91 -2.24
N TYR A 206 12.38 2.88 -2.28
CA TYR A 206 11.51 3.76 -1.53
C TYR A 206 11.22 3.19 -0.14
N VAL A 207 11.41 4.00 0.90
CA VAL A 207 11.19 3.66 2.30
C VAL A 207 10.10 4.57 2.90
N PRO A 208 9.13 4.04 3.65
CA PRO A 208 8.08 4.86 4.27
C PRO A 208 8.66 5.95 5.17
N SER A 209 8.27 7.19 4.94
CA SER A 209 8.74 8.37 5.63
C SER A 209 7.59 9.36 5.90
N THR A 210 7.84 10.33 6.78
CA THR A 210 6.88 11.43 7.05
C THR A 210 6.77 12.41 5.89
N THR A 211 7.78 12.46 5.03
CA THR A 211 7.86 13.32 3.84
C THR A 211 8.31 12.50 2.64
N GLY A 212 7.83 12.86 1.45
CA GLY A 212 8.33 12.32 0.19
C GLY A 212 9.62 13.04 -0.21
N GLU A 213 10.50 12.30 -0.88
CA GLU A 213 11.75 12.77 -1.46
C GLU A 213 11.71 12.50 -2.96
N VAL A 214 12.39 13.34 -3.74
CA VAL A 214 12.67 13.05 -5.14
C VAL A 214 13.95 12.22 -5.16
N PRO A 215 14.00 11.08 -5.87
CA PRO A 215 15.24 10.32 -6.01
C PRO A 215 16.37 11.19 -6.59
N SER A 216 17.61 10.94 -6.16
CA SER A 216 18.78 11.68 -6.68
C SER A 216 19.22 11.24 -8.10
N GLY A 217 18.64 10.15 -8.59
CA GLY A 217 18.86 9.55 -9.91
C GLY A 217 18.26 8.15 -9.99
N GLY A 218 18.26 7.51 -11.16
CA GLY A 218 17.72 6.16 -11.38
C GLY A 218 18.49 5.02 -10.71
N ASN A 219 19.20 5.26 -9.61
CA ASN A 219 19.90 4.22 -8.84
C ASN A 219 19.97 4.57 -7.34
N ASP A 220 18.94 5.27 -6.83
CA ASP A 220 18.90 5.76 -5.46
C ASP A 220 18.31 4.71 -4.51
N ARG A 221 19.16 4.08 -3.69
CA ARG A 221 18.76 2.95 -2.84
C ARG A 221 18.19 3.36 -1.48
N SER A 222 17.85 4.63 -1.28
CA SER A 222 17.24 5.10 -0.04
C SER A 222 16.48 6.41 -0.24
N VAL A 223 15.23 6.33 -0.71
CA VAL A 223 14.37 7.50 -0.95
C VAL A 223 13.16 7.45 -0.03
N GLY A 224 12.88 8.53 0.69
CA GLY A 224 11.66 8.65 1.48
C GLY A 224 10.40 8.73 0.60
N TYR A 225 9.36 7.97 0.91
CA TYR A 225 8.02 8.22 0.36
C TYR A 225 6.99 8.46 1.46
N ARG A 226 6.08 9.41 1.24
CA ARG A 226 4.99 9.71 2.17
C ARG A 226 3.73 8.92 1.84
N LEU A 227 2.91 8.67 2.85
CA LEU A 227 1.57 8.11 2.66
C LEU A 227 0.53 9.21 2.44
N VAL A 228 -0.32 9.02 1.44
CA VAL A 228 -1.47 9.88 1.11
C VAL A 228 -2.75 9.13 1.43
N ASP A 229 -3.58 9.67 2.32
CA ASP A 229 -4.89 9.06 2.58
C ASP A 229 -5.76 9.20 1.32
N THR A 230 -6.14 8.07 0.71
CA THR A 230 -7.02 8.03 -0.47
C THR A 230 -8.33 8.76 -0.23
N PHE A 231 -8.81 8.78 1.02
CA PHE A 231 -10.05 9.43 1.44
C PHE A 231 -9.86 10.83 1.99
N ALA A 232 -8.65 11.41 1.92
CA ALA A 232 -8.40 12.78 2.33
C ALA A 232 -9.39 13.74 1.65
N ALA A 233 -9.77 14.81 2.35
CA ALA A 233 -10.66 15.82 1.81
C ALA A 233 -10.04 16.45 0.55
N GLY A 234 -10.75 16.36 -0.59
CA GLY A 234 -10.25 16.82 -1.89
C GLY A 234 -9.21 15.90 -2.56
N GLY A 235 -8.85 14.78 -1.92
CA GLY A 235 -7.89 13.80 -2.45
C GLY A 235 -8.48 12.86 -3.50
N LEU A 236 -7.74 11.79 -3.80
CA LEU A 236 -7.99 10.90 -4.93
C LEU A 236 -9.42 10.32 -4.98
N TRP A 237 -9.97 9.81 -3.88
CA TRP A 237 -11.35 9.31 -3.86
C TRP A 237 -12.40 10.42 -4.05
N ALA A 238 -12.10 11.65 -3.64
CA ALA A 238 -12.99 12.79 -3.86
C ALA A 238 -13.17 13.07 -5.36
N GLN A 239 -12.16 12.75 -6.17
CA GLN A 239 -12.15 12.91 -7.63
C GLN A 239 -12.81 11.76 -8.39
N ARG A 240 -13.30 10.69 -7.75
CA ARG A 240 -13.84 9.49 -8.44
C ARG A 240 -14.94 9.73 -9.49
N ASN A 241 -15.60 10.89 -9.45
CA ASN A 241 -16.63 11.31 -10.41
C ASN A 241 -16.20 12.54 -11.24
N SER A 242 -14.95 12.99 -11.11
CA SER A 242 -14.37 14.08 -11.88
C SER A 242 -14.12 13.60 -13.31
N SER A 243 -14.73 14.28 -14.28
CA SER A 243 -14.48 14.02 -15.70
C SER A 243 -13.16 14.58 -16.21
N ALA A 244 -12.38 15.25 -15.37
CA ALA A 244 -10.99 15.63 -15.66
C ALA A 244 -10.02 14.50 -15.27
N THR A 245 -10.37 13.70 -14.26
CA THR A 245 -9.51 12.66 -13.69
C THR A 245 -9.89 11.26 -14.17
N PHE A 246 -11.18 10.97 -14.33
CA PHE A 246 -11.65 9.62 -14.66
C PHE A 246 -12.50 9.61 -15.93
N ALA A 247 -12.17 8.69 -16.84
CA ALA A 247 -12.95 8.43 -18.06
C ALA A 247 -14.18 7.58 -17.76
N SER A 248 -14.03 6.66 -16.81
CA SER A 248 -15.09 5.80 -16.30
C SER A 248 -14.78 5.42 -14.85
N TRP A 249 -15.66 4.64 -14.20
CA TRP A 249 -15.45 4.24 -12.81
C TRP A 249 -14.10 3.54 -12.60
N GLY A 250 -13.19 4.24 -11.93
CA GLY A 250 -11.85 3.74 -11.60
C GLY A 250 -10.84 3.74 -12.75
N THR A 251 -11.23 4.14 -13.96
CA THR A 251 -10.32 4.30 -15.13
C THR A 251 -9.87 5.74 -15.26
N PHE A 252 -8.57 6.00 -15.15
CA PHE A 252 -8.02 7.34 -15.35
C PHE A 252 -8.28 7.84 -16.77
N ARG A 253 -8.40 9.16 -16.93
CA ARG A 253 -8.36 9.74 -18.28
C ARG A 253 -6.95 9.76 -18.80
N GLY A 254 -6.78 9.49 -20.08
CA GLY A 254 -5.50 9.70 -20.74
C GLY A 254 -5.59 9.48 -22.25
N ASP A 255 -4.73 10.15 -23.00
CA ASP A 255 -4.73 10.17 -24.47
C ASP A 255 -3.33 10.00 -25.11
N ASN A 256 -2.30 9.75 -24.31
CA ASN A 256 -1.00 9.30 -24.79
C ASN A 256 -0.97 7.78 -24.85
N GLY A 257 -0.51 7.22 -25.98
CA GLY A 257 -0.52 5.77 -26.18
C GLY A 257 -1.95 5.24 -26.22
N LYS A 258 -2.25 4.18 -25.47
CA LYS A 258 -3.61 3.65 -25.36
C LYS A 258 -4.50 4.54 -24.49
N ASP A 259 -5.54 5.09 -25.09
CA ASP A 259 -6.60 5.83 -24.41
C ASP A 259 -7.13 5.16 -23.13
N ASN A 260 -7.08 5.88 -22.01
CA ASN A 260 -7.74 5.55 -20.74
C ASN A 260 -7.43 4.12 -20.23
N SER A 261 -6.15 3.74 -20.20
CA SER A 261 -5.75 2.36 -19.86
C SER A 261 -5.44 2.17 -18.37
N ALA A 262 -4.93 3.20 -17.70
CA ALA A 262 -4.56 3.14 -16.29
C ALA A 262 -5.79 3.08 -15.36
N ASN A 263 -5.63 2.37 -14.25
CA ASN A 263 -6.71 2.10 -13.31
C ASN A 263 -6.32 2.45 -11.88
N SER A 264 -7.22 3.10 -11.17
CA SER A 264 -7.10 3.28 -9.71
C SER A 264 -7.41 1.99 -8.94
N ALA A 265 -7.17 1.99 -7.64
CA ALA A 265 -7.44 0.85 -6.76
C ALA A 265 -8.87 0.27 -6.85
N TRP A 266 -9.88 1.10 -7.12
CA TRP A 266 -11.27 0.67 -7.31
C TRP A 266 -11.65 0.42 -8.77
N GLY A 267 -10.65 0.37 -9.66
CA GLY A 267 -10.73 0.00 -11.06
C GLY A 267 -9.82 -1.18 -11.44
N TRP A 268 -8.95 -1.68 -10.57
CA TRP A 268 -8.16 -2.89 -10.85
C TRP A 268 -9.03 -4.12 -11.00
N ASP A 269 -8.64 -5.04 -11.88
CA ASP A 269 -9.35 -6.29 -12.15
C ASP A 269 -8.34 -7.39 -12.44
N ASP A 270 -8.68 -8.62 -12.10
CA ASP A 270 -7.96 -9.80 -12.58
C ASP A 270 -8.82 -10.44 -13.68
N GLY A 271 -8.26 -10.51 -14.89
CA GLY A 271 -8.98 -10.94 -16.07
C GLY A 271 -9.51 -12.39 -16.03
N ASN A 272 -9.07 -13.21 -15.06
CA ASN A 272 -9.42 -14.62 -14.98
C ASN A 272 -10.24 -15.01 -13.73
N ASP A 273 -10.66 -14.03 -12.92
CA ASP A 273 -11.23 -14.21 -11.58
C ASP A 273 -12.71 -14.66 -11.53
N GLY A 274 -13.28 -14.91 -12.71
CA GLY A 274 -14.67 -15.29 -12.90
C GLY A 274 -15.61 -14.07 -12.95
N SER A 275 -16.88 -14.28 -12.58
CA SER A 275 -17.93 -13.24 -12.68
C SER A 275 -18.37 -12.68 -11.33
N ASP A 276 -17.95 -13.34 -10.24
CA ASP A 276 -18.27 -13.00 -8.86
C ASP A 276 -17.24 -12.07 -8.23
N ILE A 277 -15.96 -12.16 -8.61
CA ILE A 277 -14.98 -11.12 -8.34
C ILE A 277 -15.00 -10.16 -9.51
N GLN A 278 -15.51 -8.95 -9.26
CA GLN A 278 -15.62 -7.91 -10.27
C GLN A 278 -14.48 -6.91 -10.10
N ARG A 279 -14.18 -6.21 -11.20
CA ARG A 279 -13.38 -5.00 -11.22
C ARG A 279 -13.63 -4.10 -10.01
N GLY A 280 -12.54 -3.74 -9.33
CA GLY A 280 -12.50 -2.85 -8.18
C GLY A 280 -12.79 -3.52 -6.84
N LEU A 281 -13.14 -4.82 -6.80
CA LEU A 281 -13.41 -5.50 -5.53
C LEU A 281 -12.17 -5.67 -4.65
N LEU A 282 -10.96 -5.64 -5.21
CA LEU A 282 -9.72 -5.65 -4.41
C LEU A 282 -9.72 -4.52 -3.39
N ALA A 283 -10.17 -3.31 -3.75
CA ALA A 283 -10.30 -2.19 -2.81
C ALA A 283 -11.68 -2.11 -2.13
N THR A 284 -12.77 -2.37 -2.86
CA THR A 284 -14.14 -2.08 -2.40
C THR A 284 -14.81 -3.25 -1.66
N ASP A 285 -14.34 -4.48 -1.85
CA ASP A 285 -14.73 -5.68 -1.09
C ASP A 285 -13.53 -6.61 -0.78
N PRO A 286 -12.47 -6.10 -0.12
CA PRO A 286 -11.24 -6.86 0.11
C PRO A 286 -11.45 -8.12 0.94
N ALA A 287 -12.41 -8.12 1.87
CA ALA A 287 -12.73 -9.30 2.66
C ALA A 287 -13.28 -10.42 1.78
N TYR A 288 -14.12 -10.11 0.80
CA TYR A 288 -14.64 -11.11 -0.14
C TYR A 288 -13.53 -11.66 -1.03
N VAL A 289 -12.71 -10.80 -1.66
CA VAL A 289 -11.56 -11.21 -2.49
C VAL A 289 -10.65 -12.16 -1.71
N VAL A 290 -10.23 -11.78 -0.51
CA VAL A 290 -9.36 -12.62 0.34
C VAL A 290 -10.05 -13.92 0.79
N SER A 291 -11.38 -13.90 0.95
CA SER A 291 -12.15 -15.11 1.27
C SER A 291 -12.24 -16.13 0.13
N VAL A 292 -11.99 -15.67 -1.09
CA VAL A 292 -11.91 -16.50 -2.27
C VAL A 292 -10.47 -16.95 -2.50
N TYR A 293 -9.55 -15.99 -2.57
CA TYR A 293 -8.16 -16.20 -3.02
C TYR A 293 -7.43 -17.20 -2.16
N PHE A 294 -7.64 -17.13 -0.84
CA PHE A 294 -6.93 -17.98 0.11
C PHE A 294 -7.81 -19.12 0.64
N ALA A 295 -7.22 -20.01 1.42
CA ALA A 295 -7.91 -20.95 2.30
C ALA A 295 -7.24 -20.92 3.68
N ASN A 296 -7.75 -21.75 4.62
CA ASN A 296 -7.20 -21.87 5.97
C ASN A 296 -7.07 -20.54 6.76
N ARG A 297 -8.06 -19.66 6.57
CA ARG A 297 -8.11 -18.33 7.21
C ARG A 297 -8.52 -18.33 8.69
N GLY A 298 -8.86 -19.48 9.26
CA GLY A 298 -9.46 -19.55 10.60
C GLY A 298 -10.69 -18.65 10.73
N ALA A 299 -10.81 -17.92 11.85
CA ALA A 299 -11.88 -16.95 12.04
C ALA A 299 -11.71 -15.74 11.10
N PHE A 300 -12.66 -15.55 10.19
CA PHE A 300 -12.59 -14.53 9.14
C PHE A 300 -13.99 -13.94 8.90
N SER A 301 -14.11 -12.62 8.91
CA SER A 301 -15.40 -11.92 8.81
C SER A 301 -15.53 -11.23 7.46
N LEU A 302 -16.68 -11.41 6.82
CA LEU A 302 -17.09 -10.66 5.63
C LEU A 302 -17.91 -9.41 5.96
N THR A 303 -18.28 -9.22 7.23
CA THR A 303 -19.03 -8.04 7.67
C THR A 303 -18.07 -6.91 7.97
N TYR A 304 -18.22 -5.80 7.25
CA TYR A 304 -17.47 -4.57 7.49
C TYR A 304 -17.98 -3.82 8.71
N LEU A 305 -17.07 -3.42 9.58
CA LEU A 305 -17.30 -2.38 10.60
C LEU A 305 -17.15 -1.00 9.97
N ARG A 306 -16.23 -0.87 9.01
CA ARG A 306 -15.97 0.37 8.28
C ARG A 306 -15.42 0.06 6.90
N ASN A 307 -15.98 0.72 5.89
CA ASN A 307 -15.52 0.66 4.51
C ASN A 307 -15.92 1.97 3.81
N SER A 308 -14.98 2.91 3.67
CA SER A 308 -15.27 4.26 3.14
C SER A 308 -15.51 4.30 1.62
N TYR A 309 -15.35 3.17 0.92
CA TYR A 309 -15.76 3.03 -0.47
C TYR A 309 -17.28 2.86 -0.63
N ARG A 310 -18.04 2.66 0.46
CA ARG A 310 -19.48 2.35 0.47
C ARG A 310 -20.32 3.39 1.20
#